data_AF-A0A6J6WRV9-F1
#
_entry.id   AF-A0A6J6WRV9-F1
#
_cell.length_a   1.000
_cell.length_b   1.000
_cell.length_c   1.000
_cell.angle_alpha   90.00
_cell.angle_beta   90.00
_cell.angle_gamma   90.00
#
_symmetry.space_group_name_H-M   'P 1'
#
loop_
_entity.id
_entity.type
_entity.pdbx_description
1 polymer ?
#
loop_
_entity_poly.entity_id
_entity_poly.type
_entity_poly.pdbx_seq_one_letter_code
_entity_poly.pdbx_strand_id
1 'polypeptide(L)'
;MSAYEIGPCNQILNSFVLLLEGNIDVLTVNTIDLHLSSCPNCTAELEHERAMHSLLQEVLRRTCNEVAPDDLHDSIYQQIHAQSAGAFTTEVITEFTMTEISIEIDEFGNIEHREVTIEHTEEIRYQDGISDSDKS
;
A
#
# COMPACT_ATOMS: atom_id res chain seq x y z
N MET A 1 -34.22 -14.40 14.99
CA MET A 1 -33.11 -13.43 14.98
C MET A 1 -31.88 -14.19 15.42
N SER A 2 -30.90 -14.37 14.51
CA SER A 2 -29.73 -15.21 14.75
C SER A 2 -28.89 -14.59 15.85
N ALA A 3 -28.68 -15.31 16.96
CA ALA A 3 -27.76 -14.92 17.99
C ALA A 3 -26.35 -14.99 17.40
N TYR A 4 -25.78 -13.84 17.05
CA TYR A 4 -24.33 -13.72 16.97
C TYR A 4 -23.80 -14.11 18.35
N GLU A 5 -23.05 -15.20 18.44
CA GLU A 5 -22.43 -15.64 19.69
C GLU A 5 -21.44 -14.54 20.12
N ILE A 6 -21.87 -13.69 21.05
CA ILE A 6 -20.99 -12.75 21.75
C ILE A 6 -20.04 -13.63 22.56
N GLY A 7 -18.77 -13.66 22.17
CA GLY A 7 -17.75 -14.46 22.85
C GLY A 7 -17.70 -14.12 24.35
N PRO A 8 -17.41 -15.10 25.22
CA PRO A 8 -17.32 -14.85 26.66
C PRO A 8 -16.14 -13.91 26.97
N CYS A 9 -16.28 -13.08 28.02
CA CYS A 9 -15.30 -12.04 28.34
C CYS A 9 -13.86 -12.57 28.43
N ASN A 10 -13.65 -13.77 28.96
CA ASN A 10 -12.32 -14.36 29.07
C ASN A 10 -11.63 -14.59 27.72
N GLN A 11 -12.38 -14.95 26.68
CA GLN A 11 -11.83 -15.12 25.34
C GLN A 11 -11.44 -13.77 24.74
N ILE A 12 -12.27 -12.75 24.97
CA ILE A 12 -12.04 -11.38 24.51
C ILE A 12 -10.83 -10.74 25.21
N LEU A 13 -10.71 -10.91 26.52
CA LEU A 13 -9.57 -10.38 27.27
C LEU A 13 -8.25 -11.02 26.81
N ASN A 14 -8.26 -12.32 26.50
CA ASN A 14 -7.07 -13.01 26.00
C ASN A 14 -6.63 -12.56 24.60
N SER A 15 -7.52 -11.95 23.80
CA SER A 15 -7.20 -11.48 22.45
C SER A 15 -6.69 -10.04 22.41
N PHE A 16 -6.70 -9.29 23.51
CA PHE A 16 -6.31 -7.88 23.52
C PHE A 16 -4.86 -7.63 23.15
N VAL A 17 -3.93 -8.47 23.60
CA VAL A 17 -2.51 -8.36 23.23
C VAL A 17 -2.35 -8.46 21.71
N LEU A 18 -2.95 -9.49 21.10
CA LEU A 18 -2.90 -9.71 19.65
C LEU A 18 -3.59 -8.56 18.88
N LEU A 19 -4.69 -8.04 19.42
CA LEU A 19 -5.40 -6.90 18.86
C LEU A 19 -4.52 -5.64 18.82
N LEU A 20 -3.81 -5.34 19.92
CA LEU A 20 -2.94 -4.16 20.01
C LEU A 20 -1.68 -4.27 19.15
N GLU A 21 -1.16 -5.49 18.98
CA GLU A 21 -0.02 -5.77 18.10
C GLU A 21 -0.40 -5.84 16.61
N GLY A 22 -1.69 -5.79 16.28
CA GLY A 22 -2.19 -5.92 14.91
C GLY A 22 -2.10 -7.34 14.32
N ASN A 23 -1.84 -8.34 15.15
CA ASN A 23 -1.66 -9.75 14.77
C ASN A 23 -2.94 -10.56 14.98
N ILE A 24 -4.07 -10.03 14.53
CA ILE A 24 -5.39 -10.60 14.76
C ILE A 24 -6.17 -10.72 13.45
N ASP A 25 -6.96 -11.77 13.31
CA ASP A 25 -7.77 -12.00 12.11
C ASP A 25 -9.03 -11.13 12.10
N VAL A 26 -9.52 -10.80 10.90
CA VAL A 26 -10.68 -9.90 10.73
C VAL A 26 -11.95 -10.46 11.37
N LEU A 27 -12.11 -11.79 11.45
CA LEU A 27 -13.30 -12.38 12.06
C LEU A 27 -13.31 -12.16 13.57
N THR A 28 -12.17 -12.37 14.25
CA THR A 28 -12.07 -12.12 15.69
C THR A 28 -12.18 -10.65 16.04
N VAL A 29 -11.69 -9.72 15.21
CA VAL A 29 -11.92 -8.28 15.38
C VAL A 29 -13.42 -7.96 15.43
N ASN A 30 -14.20 -8.48 14.47
CA ASN A 30 -15.66 -8.26 14.46
C ASN A 30 -16.34 -8.83 15.72
N THR A 31 -15.89 -10.00 16.20
CA THR A 31 -16.41 -10.58 17.46
C THR A 31 -16.10 -9.71 18.67
N ILE A 32 -14.89 -9.16 18.74
CA ILE A 32 -14.47 -8.25 19.80
C ILE A 32 -15.31 -6.97 19.76
N ASP A 33 -15.47 -6.34 18.60
CA ASP A 33 -16.24 -5.10 18.47
C ASP A 33 -17.70 -5.28 18.91
N LEU A 34 -18.33 -6.39 18.52
CA LEU A 34 -19.68 -6.74 18.97
C LEU A 34 -19.73 -6.94 20.50
N HIS A 35 -18.73 -7.60 21.08
CA HIS A 35 -18.65 -7.77 22.53
C HIS A 35 -18.47 -6.43 23.26
N LEU A 36 -17.54 -5.59 22.82
CA LEU A 36 -17.25 -4.28 23.43
C LEU A 36 -18.48 -3.36 23.40
N SER A 37 -19.32 -3.44 22.36
CA SER A 37 -20.57 -2.68 22.29
C SER A 37 -21.57 -3.01 23.39
N SER A 38 -21.45 -4.18 24.01
CA SER A 38 -22.39 -4.71 25.02
C SER A 38 -21.76 -4.94 26.39
N CYS A 39 -20.42 -4.88 26.51
CA CYS A 39 -19.69 -5.17 27.74
C CYS A 39 -18.77 -3.99 28.14
N PRO A 40 -19.19 -3.16 29.12
CA PRO A 40 -18.40 -2.01 29.56
C PRO A 40 -17.12 -2.43 30.30
N ASN A 41 -17.11 -3.59 30.97
CA ASN A 41 -15.92 -4.08 31.68
C ASN A 41 -14.78 -4.37 30.71
N CYS A 42 -15.05 -5.11 29.62
CA CYS A 42 -14.02 -5.38 28.60
C CYS A 42 -13.57 -4.10 27.88
N THR A 43 -14.44 -3.10 27.77
CA THR A 43 -14.05 -1.78 27.23
C THR A 43 -13.06 -1.08 28.16
N ALA A 44 -13.32 -1.07 29.46
CA ALA A 44 -12.40 -0.50 30.45
C ALA A 44 -11.05 -1.24 30.49
N GLU A 45 -11.07 -2.57 30.40
CA GLU A 45 -9.84 -3.37 30.33
C GLU A 45 -9.05 -3.08 29.04
N LEU A 46 -9.71 -2.88 27.90
CA LEU A 46 -9.03 -2.52 26.66
C LEU A 46 -8.39 -1.13 26.73
N GLU A 47 -9.06 -0.16 27.37
CA GLU A 47 -8.48 1.16 27.64
C GLU A 47 -7.27 1.07 28.56
N HIS A 48 -7.35 0.24 29.61
CA HIS A 48 -6.24 -0.02 30.50
C HIS A 48 -5.03 -0.62 29.77
N GLU A 49 -5.26 -1.64 28.93
CA GLU A 49 -4.19 -2.30 28.17
C GLU A 49 -3.55 -1.33 27.17
N ARG A 50 -4.33 -0.47 26.50
CA ARG A 50 -3.80 0.60 25.63
C ARG A 50 -2.90 1.57 26.41
N ALA A 51 -3.32 2.00 27.60
CA ALA A 51 -2.53 2.90 28.43
C ALA A 51 -1.21 2.23 28.87
N MET A 52 -1.27 0.95 29.25
CA MET A 52 -0.10 0.17 29.61
C MET A 52 0.87 -0.01 28.43
N HIS A 53 0.35 -0.33 27.24
CA HIS A 53 1.14 -0.45 26.03
C HIS A 53 1.86 0.86 25.67
N SER A 54 1.15 2.00 25.72
CA SER A 54 1.77 3.32 25.48
C SER A 54 2.83 3.67 26.52
N LEU A 55 2.61 3.33 27.80
CA LEU A 55 3.59 3.55 28.86
C LEU A 55 4.86 2.72 28.61
N LEU A 56 4.72 1.44 28.26
CA LEU A 56 5.85 0.57 27.93
C LEU A 56 6.64 1.09 26.72
N GLN A 57 5.94 1.49 25.65
CA GLN A 57 6.58 2.05 24.47
C GLN A 57 7.38 3.32 24.80
N GLU A 58 6.82 4.21 25.62
CA GLU A 58 7.50 5.43 26.04
C GLU A 58 8.73 5.15 26.91
N VAL A 59 8.63 4.18 27.83
CA VAL A 59 9.78 3.75 28.64
C VAL A 59 10.87 3.18 27.74
N LEU A 60 10.52 2.27 26.83
CA LEU A 60 11.48 1.68 25.88
C LEU A 60 12.13 2.75 25.00
N ARG A 61 11.37 3.72 24.50
CA ARG A 61 11.92 4.82 23.70
C ARG A 61 12.92 5.68 24.49
N ARG A 62 12.69 5.87 25.78
CA ARG A 62 13.62 6.61 26.66
C ARG A 62 14.86 5.80 27.02
N THR A 63 14.72 4.50 27.23
CA THR A 63 15.83 3.63 27.67
C THR A 63 16.67 3.11 26.51
N CYS A 64 16.03 2.81 25.39
CA CYS A 64 16.64 2.30 24.16
C CYS A 64 16.81 3.46 23.18
N ASN A 65 17.73 4.38 23.49
CA ASN A 65 18.13 5.44 22.57
C ASN A 65 19.26 4.94 21.65
N GLU A 66 19.01 3.83 20.96
CA GLU A 66 19.96 3.32 19.97
C GLU A 66 20.04 4.31 18.81
N VAL A 67 21.26 4.75 18.51
CA VAL A 67 21.50 5.64 17.38
C VAL A 67 21.57 4.75 16.15
N ALA A 68 20.82 5.12 15.11
CA ALA A 68 20.91 4.42 13.83
C ALA A 68 22.36 4.45 13.30
N PRO A 69 22.85 3.36 12.69
CA PRO A 69 24.19 3.33 12.12
C PRO A 69 24.40 4.43 11.08
N ASP A 70 25.59 5.02 11.04
CA ASP A 70 25.93 6.11 10.09
C ASP A 70 25.72 5.68 8.63
N ASP A 71 26.00 4.41 8.30
CA ASP A 71 25.78 3.84 6.97
C ASP A 71 24.31 3.95 6.51
N LEU A 72 23.35 3.82 7.44
CA LEU A 72 21.92 3.96 7.12
C LEU A 72 21.56 5.42 6.84
N HIS A 73 22.13 6.35 7.60
CA HIS A 73 21.95 7.77 7.34
C HIS A 73 22.47 8.11 5.94
N ASP A 74 23.67 7.69 5.59
CA ASP A 74 24.27 7.93 4.28
C ASP A 74 23.44 7.33 3.14
N SER A 75 22.93 6.09 3.32
CA SER A 75 22.07 5.43 2.34
C SER A 75 20.74 6.18 2.14
N ILE A 76 20.09 6.62 3.21
CA ILE A 76 18.85 7.42 3.15
C ILE A 76 19.12 8.76 2.48
N TYR A 77 20.21 9.44 2.84
CA TYR A 77 20.60 10.70 2.21
C TYR A 77 20.80 10.50 0.70
N GLN A 78 21.52 9.47 0.27
CA GLN A 78 21.71 9.17 -1.15
C GLN A 78 20.39 8.87 -1.85
N GLN A 79 19.49 8.09 -1.23
CA GLN A 79 18.20 7.75 -1.81
C GLN A 79 17.30 8.98 -1.99
N ILE A 80 17.21 9.84 -0.98
CA ILE A 80 16.43 11.10 -1.06
C ILE A 80 17.02 12.02 -2.13
N HIS A 81 18.34 12.15 -2.17
CA HIS A 81 18.99 12.99 -3.17
C HIS A 81 18.82 12.44 -4.58
N ALA A 82 18.92 11.11 -4.78
CA ALA A 82 18.62 10.47 -6.05
C ALA A 82 17.17 10.72 -6.50
N GLN A 83 16.20 10.65 -5.58
CA GLN A 83 14.81 10.99 -5.86
C GLN A 83 14.63 12.46 -6.23
N SER A 84 15.29 13.38 -5.51
CA SER A 84 15.22 14.83 -5.78
C SER A 84 15.95 15.26 -7.05
N ALA A 85 17.01 14.54 -7.44
CA ALA A 85 17.80 14.79 -8.64
C ALA A 85 17.17 14.21 -9.92
N GLY A 86 15.88 13.83 -9.86
CA GLY A 86 15.14 13.36 -11.03
C GLY A 86 15.51 11.95 -11.50
N ALA A 87 16.23 11.14 -10.70
CA ALA A 87 16.58 9.76 -11.07
C ALA A 87 15.37 8.82 -11.14
N PHE A 88 14.17 9.34 -10.86
CA PHE A 88 12.90 8.66 -11.06
C PHE A 88 11.84 9.62 -11.65
N THR A 89 12.17 10.37 -12.71
CA THR A 89 11.12 10.64 -13.70
C THR A 89 10.75 9.28 -14.27
N THR A 90 9.72 8.63 -13.74
CA THR A 90 9.08 7.47 -14.38
C THR A 90 8.64 7.89 -15.77
N GLU A 91 9.52 7.72 -16.74
CA GLU A 91 9.22 7.82 -18.15
C GLU A 91 8.31 6.61 -18.46
N VAL A 92 7.01 6.86 -18.48
CA VAL A 92 6.02 5.84 -18.85
C VAL A 92 5.99 5.80 -20.38
N ILE A 93 6.83 4.97 -20.97
CA ILE A 93 6.79 4.68 -22.41
C ILE A 93 5.68 3.65 -22.63
N THR A 94 4.60 4.06 -23.31
CA THR A 94 3.55 3.12 -23.72
C THR A 94 3.82 2.70 -25.16
N GLU A 95 4.13 1.42 -25.35
CA GLU A 95 4.37 0.84 -26.68
C GLU A 95 3.11 0.10 -27.14
N PHE A 96 2.56 0.47 -28.30
CA PHE A 96 1.43 -0.23 -28.92
C PHE A 96 1.89 -0.88 -30.23
N THR A 97 1.89 -2.20 -30.27
CA THR A 97 2.16 -3.00 -31.48
C THR A 97 0.86 -3.66 -31.94
N MET A 98 0.46 -3.43 -33.19
CA MET A 98 -0.72 -4.07 -33.77
C MET A 98 -0.37 -4.69 -35.13
N THR A 99 -0.67 -5.98 -35.26
CA THR A 99 -0.56 -6.71 -36.53
C THR A 99 -1.96 -6.89 -37.10
N GLU A 100 -2.22 -6.27 -38.25
CA GLU A 100 -3.47 -6.47 -38.98
C GLU A 100 -3.26 -7.53 -40.07
N ILE A 101 -4.03 -8.61 -40.00
CA ILE A 101 -3.99 -9.71 -40.96
C ILE A 101 -5.31 -9.73 -41.72
N SER A 102 -5.26 -9.43 -43.02
CA SER A 102 -6.42 -9.46 -43.91
C SER A 102 -6.33 -10.65 -44.86
N ILE A 103 -7.37 -11.49 -44.83
CA ILE A 103 -7.50 -12.70 -45.64
C ILE A 103 -8.70 -12.52 -46.57
N GLU A 104 -8.44 -12.41 -47.87
CA GLU A 104 -9.47 -12.34 -48.90
C GLU A 104 -9.47 -13.64 -49.73
N ILE A 105 -10.66 -14.14 -50.06
CA ILE A 105 -10.84 -15.37 -50.85
C ILE A 105 -11.57 -14.99 -52.13
N ASP A 106 -10.96 -15.28 -53.28
CA ASP A 106 -11.58 -15.02 -54.59
C ASP A 106 -12.71 -16.01 -54.93
N GLU A 107 -13.47 -15.72 -55.99
CA GLU A 107 -14.60 -16.55 -56.44
C GLU A 107 -14.22 -17.98 -56.85
N PHE A 108 -12.92 -18.26 -57.00
CA PHE A 108 -12.35 -19.55 -57.38
C PHE A 108 -11.69 -20.28 -56.19
N GLY A 109 -11.73 -19.69 -54.99
CA GLY A 109 -11.22 -20.28 -53.76
C GLY A 109 -9.73 -20.08 -53.51
N ASN A 110 -9.06 -19.20 -54.25
CA ASN A 110 -7.66 -18.85 -53.98
C ASN A 110 -7.60 -17.81 -52.86
N ILE A 111 -6.61 -17.96 -51.98
CA ILE A 111 -6.40 -17.07 -50.83
C ILE A 111 -5.36 -16.02 -51.23
N GLU A 112 -5.75 -14.74 -51.21
CA GLU A 112 -4.81 -13.63 -51.22
C GLU A 112 -4.58 -13.15 -49.78
N HIS A 113 -3.35 -13.33 -49.29
CA HIS A 113 -2.95 -12.96 -47.93
C HIS A 113 -2.15 -11.66 -47.96
N ARG A 114 -2.64 -10.63 -47.25
CA ARG A 114 -1.90 -9.38 -47.04
C ARG A 114 -1.74 -9.10 -45.56
N GLU A 115 -0.49 -9.08 -45.13
CA GLU A 115 -0.11 -8.74 -43.76
C GLU A 115 0.43 -7.32 -43.70
N VAL A 116 -0.09 -6.51 -42.78
CA VAL A 116 0.38 -5.15 -42.54
C VAL A 116 0.73 -5.02 -41.06
N THR A 117 1.99 -4.70 -40.79
CA THR A 117 2.50 -4.46 -39.44
C THR A 117 2.55 -2.96 -39.17
N ILE A 118 1.91 -2.52 -38.08
CA ILE A 118 1.90 -1.11 -37.69
C ILE A 118 2.54 -1.00 -36.30
N GLU A 119 3.67 -0.30 -36.25
CA GLU A 119 4.41 -0.01 -35.02
C GLU A 119 4.19 1.46 -34.65
N HIS A 120 3.68 1.73 -33.45
CA HIS A 120 3.44 3.08 -32.96
C HIS A 120 3.99 3.26 -31.54
N THR A 121 4.86 4.25 -31.37
CA THR A 121 5.46 4.60 -30.08
C THR A 121 5.06 6.03 -29.72
N GLU A 122 4.42 6.21 -28.56
CA GLU A 122 4.04 7.52 -28.04
C GLU A 122 4.79 7.80 -26.73
N GLU A 123 5.40 8.99 -26.64
CA GLU A 123 6.16 9.45 -25.47
C GLU A 123 5.43 10.65 -24.85
N ILE A 124 4.94 10.49 -23.62
CA ILE A 124 4.25 11.56 -22.89
C ILE A 124 5.23 12.20 -21.91
N ARG A 125 5.63 13.45 -22.20
CA ARG A 125 6.50 14.24 -21.32
C ARG A 125 5.67 15.24 -20.53
N TYR A 126 5.76 15.17 -19.20
CA TYR A 126 5.22 16.22 -18.33
C TYR A 126 6.20 17.40 -18.33
N GLN A 127 5.77 18.56 -18.81
CA GLN A 127 6.53 19.80 -18.63
C GLN A 127 6.36 20.26 -17.19
N ASP A 128 7.41 20.15 -16.38
CA ASP A 128 7.44 20.79 -15.07
C ASP A 128 7.35 22.30 -15.27
N GLY A 129 6.16 22.83 -14.97
CA GLY A 129 5.89 24.26 -15.03
C GLY A 129 6.63 25.00 -13.92
N ILE A 130 7.89 25.36 -14.18
CA ILE A 130 8.52 26.50 -13.50
C ILE A 130 8.39 27.67 -14.46
N SER A 131 7.31 28.43 -14.32
CA SER A 131 7.25 29.78 -14.84
C SER A 131 8.23 30.63 -14.02
N ASP A 132 9.45 30.82 -14.55
CA ASP A 132 10.36 31.87 -14.09
C ASP A 132 9.77 33.24 -14.46
N SER A 133 8.75 33.65 -13.70
CA SER A 133 8.38 35.07 -13.59
C SER A 133 9.27 35.67 -12.51
N ASP A 134 10.46 36.12 -12.90
CA ASP A 134 11.13 37.32 -12.39
C ASP A 134 12.59 37.33 -12.80
N LYS A 135 12.91 38.06 -13.88
CA LYS A 135 14.14 38.85 -13.99
C LYS A 135 14.15 39.72 -15.26
N SER A 136 13.86 41.00 -15.05
CA SER A 136 14.52 42.22 -15.59
C SER A 136 13.51 43.26 -16.06
#